data_AF-A0A1V3FQJ3-F1
#
_entry.id   AF-A0A1V3FQJ3-F1
#
_cell.length_a   1.000
_cell.length_b   1.000
_cell.length_c   1.000
_cell.angle_alpha   90.00
_cell.angle_beta   90.00
_cell.angle_gamma   90.00
#
_symmetry.space_group_name_H-M   'P 1'
#
loop_
_entity.id
_entity.type
_entity.pdbx_description
1 polymer ?
#
loop_
_entity_poly.entity_id
_entity_poly.type
_entity_poly.pdbx_seq_one_letter_code
_entity_poly.pdbx_strand_id
1 'polypeptide(L)'
;PDTPARFPQQLRVFDALVRSVVVDHGGKLFYYADEKQRGTPKQIGLDVEKCEADAMRETLNRLARHAHHHGHNLMVIIDQINEKTRVERVASMYAHIFSRAGDFPEMRCIVEPPMHVDSSLSSNVQFADWVAAAVTRAVDHQLNDSSKYAWVTDPQRLASTRGSFTYESKLHLWNRGVPDINHSELFHRERRLAPTVQGQLLGTAVDPAAAEKMAKIWRAGR
;
A
#
# COMPACT_ATOMS: atom_id res chain seq x y z
N PRO A 1 -10.84 13.58 3.96
CA PRO A 1 -11.88 12.66 4.50
C PRO A 1 -13.26 12.92 3.89
N ASP A 2 -13.52 14.20 3.67
CA ASP A 2 -14.53 14.86 2.83
C ASP A 2 -14.43 14.62 1.32
N THR A 3 -13.49 13.83 0.81
CA THR A 3 -13.31 13.59 -0.64
C THR A 3 -14.61 13.17 -1.35
N PRO A 4 -15.42 12.25 -0.81
CA PRO A 4 -16.69 11.90 -1.46
C PRO A 4 -17.72 13.03 -1.50
N ALA A 5 -17.68 13.94 -0.52
CA ALA A 5 -18.62 15.07 -0.45
C ALA A 5 -18.20 16.21 -1.37
N ARG A 6 -16.89 16.48 -1.47
CA ARG A 6 -16.35 17.61 -2.24
C ARG A 6 -16.04 17.27 -3.69
N PHE A 7 -15.60 16.04 -3.96
CA PHE A 7 -15.11 15.62 -5.27
C PHE A 7 -15.73 14.28 -5.73
N PRO A 8 -17.07 14.12 -5.71
CA PRO A 8 -17.71 12.87 -6.10
C PRO A 8 -17.45 12.49 -7.56
N GLN A 9 -17.29 13.48 -8.44
CA GLN A 9 -16.97 13.26 -9.85
C GLN A 9 -15.57 12.66 -10.04
N GLN A 10 -14.58 13.09 -9.26
CA GLN A 10 -13.21 12.55 -9.34
C GLN A 10 -13.17 11.07 -8.95
N LEU A 11 -13.97 10.66 -7.95
CA LEU A 11 -14.08 9.25 -7.57
C LEU A 11 -14.69 8.41 -8.69
N ARG A 12 -15.71 8.93 -9.38
CA ARG A 12 -16.31 8.25 -10.53
C ARG A 12 -15.33 8.11 -11.70
N VAL A 13 -14.55 9.16 -11.99
CA VAL A 13 -13.54 9.13 -13.04
C VAL A 13 -12.44 8.12 -12.68
N PHE A 14 -11.96 8.14 -11.44
CA PHE A 14 -10.97 7.17 -10.98
C PHE A 14 -11.47 5.73 -11.10
N ASP A 15 -12.69 5.43 -10.63
CA ASP A 15 -13.26 4.07 -10.76
C ASP A 15 -13.40 3.64 -12.23
N ALA A 16 -13.83 4.56 -13.11
CA ALA A 16 -13.93 4.30 -14.54
C ALA A 16 -12.55 4.05 -15.20
N LEU A 17 -11.51 4.78 -14.80
CA LEU A 17 -10.14 4.56 -15.27
C LEU A 17 -9.61 3.20 -14.82
N VAL A 18 -9.82 2.84 -13.54
CA VAL A 18 -9.46 1.51 -13.03
C VAL A 18 -10.14 0.42 -13.85
N ARG A 19 -11.45 0.55 -14.08
CA ARG A 19 -12.20 -0.36 -14.94
C ARG A 19 -11.61 -0.43 -16.34
N SER A 20 -11.30 0.70 -16.96
CA SER A 20 -10.81 0.72 -18.33
C SER A 20 -9.44 0.05 -18.47
N VAL A 21 -8.54 0.29 -17.52
CA VAL A 21 -7.23 -0.39 -17.49
C VAL A 21 -7.41 -1.90 -17.38
N VAL A 22 -8.28 -2.36 -16.49
CA VAL A 22 -8.38 -3.80 -16.16
C VAL A 22 -9.26 -4.58 -17.13
N VAL A 23 -10.40 -4.01 -17.53
CA VAL A 23 -11.40 -4.68 -18.38
C VAL A 23 -11.10 -4.45 -19.85
N ASP A 24 -10.81 -3.21 -20.24
CA ASP A 24 -10.69 -2.87 -21.66
C ASP A 24 -9.28 -3.15 -22.20
N HIS A 25 -8.25 -3.00 -21.35
CA HIS A 25 -6.84 -3.15 -21.75
C HIS A 25 -6.14 -4.36 -21.13
N GLY A 26 -6.85 -5.17 -20.34
CA GLY A 26 -6.29 -6.37 -19.70
C GLY A 26 -5.17 -6.10 -18.68
N GLY A 27 -5.03 -4.84 -18.24
CA GLY A 27 -4.02 -4.42 -17.28
C GLY A 27 -4.31 -4.86 -15.86
N LYS A 28 -3.34 -4.63 -14.97
CA LYS A 28 -3.47 -4.87 -13.53
C LYS A 28 -2.87 -3.73 -12.74
N LEU A 29 -3.42 -3.49 -11.56
CA LEU A 29 -2.87 -2.56 -10.58
C LEU A 29 -1.89 -3.30 -9.67
N PHE A 30 -0.90 -2.58 -9.13
CA PHE A 30 0.05 -3.12 -8.19
C PHE A 30 0.30 -2.14 -7.04
N TYR A 31 0.51 -2.65 -5.83
CA TYR A 31 1.08 -1.87 -4.74
C TYR A 31 1.98 -2.71 -3.85
N TYR A 32 2.98 -2.05 -3.27
CA TYR A 32 3.73 -2.57 -2.13
C TYR A 32 3.76 -1.50 -1.03
N ALA A 33 3.47 -1.91 0.19
CA ALA A 33 3.53 -1.04 1.36
C ALA A 33 4.10 -1.82 2.56
N ASP A 34 4.83 -1.11 3.40
CA ASP A 34 5.39 -1.66 4.63
C ASP A 34 4.89 -0.85 5.84
N GLU A 35 4.36 -1.54 6.84
CA GLU A 35 3.95 -0.91 8.09
C GLU A 35 5.19 -0.44 8.84
N LYS A 36 5.28 0.88 9.06
CA LYS A 36 6.36 1.45 9.86
C LYS A 36 6.32 0.90 11.29
N GLN A 37 7.49 0.56 11.82
CA GLN A 37 7.64 0.26 13.24
C GLN A 37 7.11 1.42 14.10
N ARG A 38 6.35 1.08 15.14
CA ARG A 38 5.78 2.06 16.08
C ARG A 38 6.90 2.67 16.95
N GLY A 39 7.04 3.99 16.90
CA GLY A 39 8.01 4.75 17.70
C GLY A 39 8.38 6.09 17.04
N THR A 40 9.11 6.94 17.75
CA THR A 40 9.71 8.14 17.14
C THR A 40 10.88 7.73 16.23
N PRO A 41 11.20 8.50 15.16
CA PRO A 41 12.29 8.15 14.24
C PRO A 41 13.63 7.88 14.94
N LYS A 42 13.94 8.61 16.02
CA LYS A 42 15.14 8.40 16.84
C LYS A 42 15.13 7.08 17.62
N GLN A 43 13.97 6.61 18.06
CA GLN A 43 13.84 5.36 18.83
C GLN A 43 13.98 4.12 17.96
N ILE A 44 13.55 4.21 16.71
CA ILE A 44 13.56 3.07 15.78
C ILE A 44 14.75 3.09 14.81
N GLY A 45 15.60 4.13 14.88
CA GLY A 45 16.74 4.28 13.97
C GLY A 45 16.31 4.33 12.50
N LEU A 46 15.21 5.04 12.19
CA LEU A 46 14.63 5.03 10.85
C LEU A 46 15.58 5.67 9.83
N ASP A 47 16.10 4.84 8.93
CA ASP A 47 16.80 5.27 7.74
C ASP A 47 15.80 5.34 6.58
N VAL A 48 15.40 6.56 6.22
CA VAL A 48 14.38 6.81 5.19
C VAL A 48 14.87 6.34 3.82
N GLU A 49 16.15 6.55 3.49
CA GLU A 49 16.72 6.17 2.21
C GLU A 49 16.76 4.66 2.07
N LYS A 50 17.16 3.96 3.13
CA LYS A 50 17.12 2.50 3.16
C LYS A 50 15.70 1.95 3.06
N CYS A 51 14.74 2.52 3.78
CA CYS A 51 13.34 2.10 3.69
C CYS A 51 12.78 2.26 2.28
N GLU A 52 13.06 3.39 1.62
CA GLU A 52 12.64 3.60 0.23
C GLU A 52 13.33 2.63 -0.74
N ALA A 53 14.63 2.39 -0.57
CA ALA A 53 15.37 1.43 -1.39
C ALA A 53 14.82 0.01 -1.22
N ASP A 54 14.55 -0.43 0.01
CA ASP A 54 14.02 -1.75 0.30
C ASP A 54 12.59 -1.92 -0.25
N ALA A 55 11.74 -0.89 -0.15
CA ALA A 55 10.41 -0.87 -0.76
C ALA A 55 10.47 -0.95 -2.30
N MET A 56 11.44 -0.25 -2.91
CA MET A 56 11.68 -0.30 -4.35
C MET A 56 12.16 -1.69 -4.80
N ARG A 57 13.07 -2.31 -4.04
CA ARG A 57 13.54 -3.68 -4.30
C ARG A 57 12.39 -4.67 -4.27
N GLU A 58 11.54 -4.61 -3.25
CA GLU A 58 10.37 -5.47 -3.14
C GLU A 58 9.36 -5.25 -4.27
N THR A 59 9.17 -3.99 -4.68
CA THR A 59 8.36 -3.65 -5.85
C THR A 59 8.87 -4.34 -7.11
N LEU A 60 10.17 -4.22 -7.40
CA LEU A 60 10.78 -4.87 -8.57
C LEU A 60 10.68 -6.39 -8.50
N ASN A 61 10.98 -7.01 -7.35
CA ASN A 61 10.91 -8.46 -7.18
C ASN A 61 9.51 -9.00 -7.48
N ARG A 62 8.49 -8.28 -7.01
CA ARG A 62 7.08 -8.66 -7.15
C ARG A 62 6.58 -8.49 -8.58
N LEU A 63 6.91 -7.38 -9.21
CA LEU A 63 6.58 -7.14 -10.61
C LEU A 63 7.29 -8.14 -11.53
N ALA A 64 8.56 -8.45 -11.26
CA ALA A 64 9.32 -9.46 -11.99
C ALA A 64 8.71 -10.85 -11.86
N ARG A 65 8.33 -11.26 -10.64
CA ARG A 65 7.63 -12.54 -10.41
C ARG A 65 6.31 -12.61 -11.18
N HIS A 66 5.52 -11.54 -11.13
CA HIS A 66 4.27 -11.45 -11.86
C HIS A 66 4.50 -11.61 -13.37
N ALA A 67 5.43 -10.84 -13.93
CA ALA A 67 5.76 -10.86 -15.35
C ALA A 67 6.28 -12.25 -15.78
N HIS A 68 7.20 -12.83 -15.00
CA HIS A 68 7.78 -14.14 -15.28
C HIS A 68 6.73 -15.25 -15.31
N HIS A 69 5.80 -15.26 -14.34
CA HIS A 69 4.70 -16.23 -14.30
C HIS A 69 3.82 -16.17 -15.55
N HIS A 70 3.70 -14.99 -16.17
CA HIS A 70 2.91 -14.78 -17.38
C HIS A 70 3.76 -14.82 -18.67
N GLY A 71 5.07 -15.10 -18.58
CA GLY A 71 5.97 -15.09 -19.73
C GLY A 71 6.17 -13.72 -20.37
N HIS A 72 6.00 -12.64 -19.60
CA HIS A 72 6.12 -11.26 -20.06
C HIS A 72 7.48 -10.66 -19.72
N ASN A 73 7.91 -9.72 -20.56
CA ASN A 73 9.01 -8.82 -20.27
C ASN A 73 8.49 -7.55 -19.60
N LEU A 74 9.28 -6.97 -18.70
CA LEU A 74 8.94 -5.79 -17.93
C LEU A 74 9.76 -4.59 -18.37
N MET A 75 9.07 -3.49 -18.65
CA MET A 75 9.64 -2.15 -18.76
C MET A 75 9.03 -1.31 -17.64
N VAL A 76 9.88 -0.65 -16.85
CA VAL A 76 9.44 0.14 -15.70
C VAL A 76 9.54 1.62 -16.06
N ILE A 77 8.49 2.38 -15.74
CA ILE A 77 8.49 3.84 -15.84
C ILE A 77 8.18 4.40 -14.45
N ILE A 78 8.98 5.35 -14.00
CA ILE A 78 8.83 6.02 -12.70
C ILE A 78 8.72 7.53 -12.89
N ASP A 79 8.08 8.19 -11.94
CA ASP A 79 8.02 9.65 -11.92
C ASP A 79 9.43 10.25 -11.81
N GLN A 80 9.59 11.45 -12.33
CA GLN A 80 10.84 12.18 -12.22
C GLN A 80 11.21 12.39 -10.75
N ILE A 81 12.45 12.04 -10.45
CA ILE A 81 13.08 12.30 -9.15
C ILE A 81 14.12 13.40 -9.39
N ASN A 82 14.38 14.23 -8.37
CA ASN A 82 15.39 15.28 -8.40
C ASN A 82 16.72 14.77 -9.01
N GLU A 83 17.29 15.55 -9.95
CA GLU A 83 18.45 15.15 -10.78
C GLU A 83 19.63 14.62 -9.95
N LYS A 84 19.83 15.16 -8.74
CA LYS A 84 20.92 14.74 -7.83
C LYS A 84 20.79 13.29 -7.33
N THR A 85 19.57 12.78 -7.13
CA THR A 85 19.35 11.42 -6.60
C THR A 85 19.04 10.41 -7.71
N ARG A 86 18.85 10.88 -8.95
CA ARG A 86 18.53 10.05 -10.12
C ARG A 86 19.61 9.01 -10.41
N VAL A 87 20.88 9.43 -10.45
CA VAL A 87 22.00 8.56 -10.83
C VAL A 87 22.19 7.44 -9.80
N GLU A 88 22.19 7.78 -8.52
CA GLU A 88 22.39 6.83 -7.42
C GLU A 88 21.24 5.82 -7.33
N ARG A 89 19.99 6.26 -7.52
CA ARG A 89 18.83 5.35 -7.53
C ARG A 89 18.86 4.41 -8.72
N VAL A 90 19.13 4.91 -9.92
CA VAL A 90 19.26 4.06 -11.13
C VAL A 90 20.37 3.03 -10.94
N ALA A 91 21.54 3.45 -10.45
CA ALA A 91 22.66 2.55 -10.19
C ALA A 91 22.31 1.48 -9.14
N SER A 92 21.64 1.87 -8.05
CA SER A 92 21.17 0.96 -7.00
C SER A 92 20.15 -0.07 -7.52
N MET A 93 19.23 0.36 -8.38
CA MET A 93 18.25 -0.52 -9.01
C MET A 93 18.91 -1.51 -9.97
N TYR A 94 19.86 -1.04 -10.79
CA TYR A 94 20.66 -1.92 -11.64
C TYR A 94 21.45 -2.96 -10.84
N ALA A 95 22.13 -2.52 -9.78
CA ALA A 95 22.88 -3.41 -8.90
C ALA A 95 21.97 -4.49 -8.30
N HIS A 96 20.76 -4.11 -7.87
CA HIS A 96 19.77 -5.06 -7.35
C HIS A 96 19.30 -6.05 -8.42
N ILE A 97 18.91 -5.57 -9.61
CA ILE A 97 18.41 -6.42 -10.69
C ILE A 97 19.48 -7.43 -11.13
N PHE A 98 20.69 -6.96 -11.43
CA PHE A 98 21.77 -7.83 -11.91
C PHE A 98 22.27 -8.79 -10.83
N SER A 99 22.47 -8.31 -9.59
CA SER A 99 22.88 -9.19 -8.49
C SER A 99 21.84 -10.28 -8.24
N ARG A 100 20.56 -9.96 -8.33
CA ARG A 100 19.49 -10.93 -8.04
C ARG A 100 19.20 -11.85 -9.23
N ALA A 101 19.44 -11.42 -10.47
CA ALA A 101 19.23 -12.24 -11.67
C ALA A 101 20.14 -13.47 -11.78
N GLY A 102 21.21 -13.54 -10.98
CA GLY A 102 22.04 -14.74 -10.83
C GLY A 102 21.26 -15.89 -10.21
N ASP A 103 20.57 -15.62 -9.10
CA ASP A 103 19.87 -16.62 -8.30
C ASP A 103 18.38 -16.73 -8.62
N PHE A 104 17.77 -15.66 -9.14
CA PHE A 104 16.33 -15.54 -9.38
C PHE A 104 16.04 -15.26 -10.86
N PRO A 105 15.67 -16.29 -11.64
CA PRO A 105 15.43 -16.17 -13.08
C PRO A 105 14.36 -15.14 -13.45
N GLU A 106 13.37 -14.89 -12.58
CA GLU A 106 12.31 -13.91 -12.82
C GLU A 106 12.84 -12.49 -13.05
N MET A 107 13.99 -12.15 -12.46
CA MET A 107 14.60 -10.82 -12.59
C MET A 107 15.11 -10.55 -14.00
N ARG A 108 15.34 -11.59 -14.82
CA ARG A 108 15.78 -11.47 -16.22
C ARG A 108 14.69 -10.95 -17.15
N CYS A 109 13.43 -10.93 -16.69
CA CYS A 109 12.32 -10.34 -17.42
C CYS A 109 12.40 -8.81 -17.45
N ILE A 110 13.18 -8.17 -16.56
CA ILE A 110 13.38 -6.73 -16.57
C ILE A 110 14.41 -6.39 -17.64
N VAL A 111 13.94 -5.87 -18.77
CA VAL A 111 14.78 -5.70 -19.98
C VAL A 111 15.65 -4.45 -19.89
N GLU A 112 15.14 -3.40 -19.25
CA GLU A 112 15.78 -2.10 -19.11
C GLU A 112 15.55 -1.54 -17.70
N PRO A 113 16.44 -0.66 -17.20
CA PRO A 113 16.20 0.02 -15.94
C PRO A 113 14.97 0.93 -16.05
N PRO A 114 14.41 1.34 -14.91
CA PRO A 114 13.30 2.28 -14.92
C PRO A 114 13.63 3.58 -15.64
N MET A 115 12.80 3.92 -16.62
CA MET A 115 12.83 5.21 -17.29
C MET A 115 12.11 6.24 -16.43
N HIS A 116 12.68 7.44 -16.35
CA HIS A 116 12.06 8.55 -15.62
C HIS A 116 11.24 9.39 -16.59
N VAL A 117 10.00 9.69 -16.24
CA VAL A 117 9.11 10.55 -17.02
C VAL A 117 8.50 11.59 -16.08
N ASP A 118 8.47 12.84 -16.52
CA ASP A 118 7.80 13.92 -15.78
C ASP A 118 6.29 13.64 -15.68
N SER A 119 5.77 13.57 -14.45
CA SER A 119 4.35 13.39 -14.16
C SER A 119 3.46 14.42 -14.84
N SER A 120 3.90 15.66 -15.05
CA SER A 120 3.13 16.68 -15.77
C SER A 120 2.89 16.31 -17.24
N LEU A 121 3.75 15.47 -17.82
CA LEU A 121 3.72 15.04 -19.21
C LEU A 121 3.16 13.61 -19.39
N SER A 122 2.89 12.89 -18.29
CA SER A 122 2.42 11.49 -18.34
C SER A 122 1.15 11.27 -17.55
N SER A 123 0.03 11.13 -18.26
CA SER A 123 -1.26 10.74 -17.69
C SER A 123 -1.20 9.39 -16.96
N ASN A 124 -0.29 8.50 -17.37
CA ASN A 124 -0.09 7.20 -16.70
C ASN A 124 0.53 7.36 -15.31
N VAL A 125 1.49 8.27 -15.16
CA VAL A 125 2.10 8.58 -13.86
C VAL A 125 1.08 9.26 -12.94
N GLN A 126 0.31 10.21 -13.47
CA GLN A 126 -0.78 10.85 -12.71
C GLN A 126 -1.85 9.84 -12.25
N PHE A 127 -2.20 8.86 -13.10
CA PHE A 127 -3.11 7.79 -12.71
C PHE A 127 -2.49 6.89 -11.63
N ALA A 128 -1.20 6.59 -11.71
CA ALA A 128 -0.49 5.85 -10.66
C ALA A 128 -0.53 6.60 -9.32
N ASP A 129 -0.43 7.93 -9.31
CA ASP A 129 -0.60 8.74 -8.10
C ASP A 129 -2.01 8.62 -7.51
N TRP A 130 -3.04 8.56 -8.35
CA TRP A 130 -4.41 8.34 -7.89
C TRP A 130 -4.57 6.95 -7.25
N VAL A 131 -3.95 5.93 -7.83
CA VAL A 131 -3.90 4.59 -7.25
C VAL A 131 -3.16 4.60 -5.92
N ALA A 132 -1.97 5.22 -5.84
CA ALA A 132 -1.20 5.35 -4.60
C ALA A 132 -1.97 6.11 -3.52
N ALA A 133 -2.71 7.16 -3.89
CA ALA A 133 -3.57 7.92 -3.01
C ALA A 133 -4.75 7.07 -2.47
N ALA A 134 -5.35 6.24 -3.31
CA ALA A 134 -6.41 5.31 -2.90
C ALA A 134 -5.87 4.22 -1.97
N VAL A 135 -4.74 3.59 -2.32
CA VAL A 135 -4.03 2.59 -1.51
C VAL A 135 -3.67 3.17 -0.14
N THR A 136 -3.10 4.37 -0.07
CA THR A 136 -2.74 5.02 1.20
C THR A 136 -3.95 5.20 2.12
N ARG A 137 -5.09 5.61 1.57
CA ARG A 137 -6.34 5.76 2.33
C ARG A 137 -6.90 4.41 2.77
N ALA A 138 -6.75 3.37 1.96
CA ALA A 138 -7.15 2.02 2.29
C ALA A 138 -6.25 1.42 3.39
N VAL A 139 -4.93 1.65 3.34
CA VAL A 139 -4.00 1.31 4.42
C VAL A 139 -4.41 1.99 5.72
N ASP A 140 -4.66 3.30 5.71
CA ASP A 140 -5.13 4.02 6.90
C ASP A 140 -6.44 3.41 7.44
N HIS A 141 -7.38 3.08 6.55
CA HIS A 141 -8.64 2.45 6.95
C HIS A 141 -8.45 1.08 7.60
N GLN A 142 -7.52 0.26 7.11
CA GLN A 142 -7.25 -1.06 7.66
C GLN A 142 -6.49 -1.00 9.00
N LEU A 143 -5.56 -0.06 9.15
CA LEU A 143 -4.64 0.00 10.29
C LEU A 143 -5.14 0.85 11.46
N ASN A 144 -5.99 1.87 11.20
CA ASN A 144 -6.38 2.86 12.20
C ASN A 144 -7.87 2.74 12.58
N ASP A 145 -8.15 2.56 13.87
CA ASP A 145 -9.50 2.43 14.42
C ASP A 145 -10.37 3.67 14.11
N SER A 146 -9.78 4.86 14.23
CA SER A 146 -10.40 6.17 14.02
C SER A 146 -10.34 6.67 12.57
N SER A 147 -10.03 5.78 11.61
CA SER A 147 -9.88 6.15 10.21
C SER A 147 -11.13 6.83 9.66
N LYS A 148 -10.91 7.96 9.00
CA LYS A 148 -11.96 8.73 8.32
C LYS A 148 -12.14 8.33 6.85
N TYR A 149 -11.47 7.26 6.41
CA TYR A 149 -11.41 6.85 5.01
C TYR A 149 -12.21 5.59 4.70
N ALA A 150 -13.19 5.22 5.54
CA ALA A 150 -14.08 4.07 5.28
C ALA A 150 -14.78 4.10 3.92
N TRP A 151 -14.95 5.30 3.32
CA TRP A 151 -15.51 5.44 1.99
C TRP A 151 -14.66 4.77 0.88
N VAL A 152 -13.37 4.52 1.11
CA VAL A 152 -12.48 3.92 0.09
C VAL A 152 -12.80 2.43 -0.14
N THR A 153 -13.46 1.78 0.81
CA THR A 153 -13.88 0.38 0.70
C THR A 153 -15.33 0.23 0.26
N ASP A 154 -15.98 1.36 -0.09
CA ASP A 154 -17.38 1.40 -0.49
C ASP A 154 -17.56 0.98 -1.97
N PRO A 155 -18.14 -0.21 -2.25
CA PRO A 155 -18.40 -0.68 -3.60
C PRO A 155 -19.33 0.24 -4.40
N GLN A 156 -20.14 1.09 -3.77
CA GLN A 156 -20.93 2.07 -4.54
C GLN A 156 -20.07 3.17 -5.16
N ARG A 157 -18.83 3.35 -4.68
CA ARG A 157 -17.91 4.39 -5.13
C ARG A 157 -16.74 3.83 -5.91
N LEU A 158 -16.14 2.74 -5.41
CA LEU A 158 -14.89 2.17 -5.91
C LEU A 158 -15.03 0.67 -6.21
N ALA A 159 -16.10 0.28 -6.93
CA ALA A 159 -16.37 -1.11 -7.27
C ALA A 159 -15.20 -1.75 -8.02
N SER A 160 -14.59 -0.99 -8.93
CA SER A 160 -13.59 -1.46 -9.87
C SER A 160 -12.24 -1.72 -9.22
N THR A 161 -12.01 -1.32 -7.96
CA THR A 161 -10.74 -1.60 -7.24
C THR A 161 -10.64 -3.06 -6.77
N ARG A 162 -11.78 -3.75 -6.64
CA ARG A 162 -11.84 -5.16 -6.20
C ARG A 162 -11.53 -6.09 -7.37
N GLY A 163 -10.54 -6.97 -7.20
CA GLY A 163 -10.09 -7.90 -8.25
C GLY A 163 -9.11 -7.29 -9.26
N SER A 164 -8.76 -6.01 -9.10
CA SER A 164 -7.94 -5.26 -10.07
C SER A 164 -6.45 -5.30 -9.78
N PHE A 165 -6.06 -5.63 -8.55
CA PHE A 165 -4.67 -5.71 -8.16
C PHE A 165 -4.05 -7.07 -8.52
N THR A 166 -2.73 -7.14 -8.68
CA THR A 166 -2.04 -8.44 -8.80
C THR A 166 -1.97 -9.16 -7.45
N TYR A 167 -1.77 -10.49 -7.47
CA TYR A 167 -1.59 -11.27 -6.23
C TYR A 167 -0.27 -10.95 -5.50
N GLU A 168 0.68 -10.37 -6.22
CA GLU A 168 1.96 -9.93 -5.67
C GLU A 168 1.84 -8.61 -4.89
N SER A 169 0.70 -7.90 -5.03
CA SER A 169 0.42 -6.70 -4.25
C SER A 169 0.29 -7.02 -2.78
N LYS A 170 0.96 -6.24 -1.92
CA LYS A 170 1.12 -6.58 -0.50
C LYS A 170 1.28 -5.36 0.40
N LEU A 171 0.56 -5.38 1.52
CA LEU A 171 0.86 -4.58 2.71
C LEU A 171 1.51 -5.51 3.75
N HIS A 172 2.80 -5.30 4.00
CA HIS A 172 3.51 -6.01 5.06
C HIS A 172 3.18 -5.39 6.43
N LEU A 173 2.84 -6.24 7.39
CA LEU A 173 2.48 -5.85 8.75
C LEU A 173 3.64 -6.13 9.71
N TRP A 174 4.07 -5.09 10.42
CA TRP A 174 5.25 -5.18 11.27
C TRP A 174 4.90 -5.77 12.63
N ASN A 175 5.45 -6.96 12.90
CA ASN A 175 5.34 -7.66 14.19
C ASN A 175 3.88 -7.78 14.67
N ARG A 176 2.97 -8.09 13.75
CA ARG A 176 1.55 -8.34 14.04
C ARG A 176 1.29 -9.84 14.09
N GLY A 177 0.39 -10.27 14.96
CA GLY A 177 -0.05 -11.68 15.05
C GLY A 177 -1.04 -12.09 13.95
N VAL A 178 -1.18 -11.31 12.88
CA VAL A 178 -2.08 -11.55 11.75
C VAL A 178 -1.29 -11.55 10.45
N PRO A 179 -1.74 -12.29 9.42
CA PRO A 179 -1.05 -12.32 8.14
C PRO A 179 -1.13 -10.97 7.42
N ASP A 180 -0.15 -10.74 6.56
CA ASP A 180 -0.09 -9.60 5.65
C ASP A 180 -1.35 -9.50 4.77
N ILE A 181 -1.68 -8.27 4.33
CA ILE A 181 -2.84 -8.02 3.46
C ILE A 181 -2.38 -8.04 2.01
N ASN A 182 -2.99 -8.88 1.17
CA ASN A 182 -2.56 -9.06 -0.22
C ASN A 182 -3.66 -8.67 -1.21
N HIS A 183 -3.29 -8.42 -2.47
CA HIS A 183 -4.23 -8.18 -3.56
C HIS A 183 -5.26 -7.08 -3.18
N SER A 184 -6.54 -7.29 -3.46
CA SER A 184 -7.61 -6.32 -3.24
C SER A 184 -8.19 -6.40 -1.83
N GLU A 185 -7.64 -7.26 -0.96
CA GLU A 185 -8.09 -7.38 0.43
C GLU A 185 -7.97 -6.05 1.19
N LEU A 186 -7.02 -5.19 0.78
CA LEU A 186 -6.87 -3.84 1.30
C LEU A 186 -8.15 -3.00 1.18
N PHE A 187 -8.95 -3.25 0.14
CA PHE A 187 -10.19 -2.54 -0.17
C PHE A 187 -11.46 -3.25 0.38
N HIS A 188 -11.30 -4.27 1.24
CA HIS A 188 -12.42 -4.91 1.91
C HIS A 188 -13.00 -4.00 3.01
N ARG A 189 -14.34 -4.02 3.14
CA ARG A 189 -15.04 -3.27 4.21
C ARG A 189 -14.71 -3.82 5.60
N GLU A 190 -14.48 -5.13 5.69
CA GLU A 190 -14.10 -5.78 6.94
C GLU A 190 -12.65 -5.48 7.25
N ARG A 191 -12.41 -4.95 8.45
CA ARG A 191 -11.08 -4.59 8.93
C ARG A 191 -10.49 -5.75 9.72
N ARG A 192 -9.32 -6.26 9.28
CA ARG A 192 -8.63 -7.37 9.96
C ARG A 192 -7.99 -6.95 11.30
N LEU A 193 -7.45 -5.74 11.36
CA LEU A 193 -6.68 -5.24 12.50
C LEU A 193 -7.49 -4.34 13.44
N ALA A 194 -8.61 -3.82 12.95
CA ALA A 194 -9.46 -2.85 13.59
C ALA A 194 -10.93 -3.23 13.40
N PRO A 195 -11.39 -4.42 13.81
CA PRO A 195 -12.74 -4.89 13.49
C PRO A 195 -13.77 -3.85 13.92
N THR A 196 -14.67 -3.51 13.00
CA THR A 196 -15.77 -2.59 13.30
C THR A 196 -16.69 -3.30 14.28
N VAL A 197 -16.64 -2.91 15.54
CA VAL A 197 -17.46 -3.52 16.59
C VAL A 197 -18.93 -3.24 16.28
N GLN A 198 -19.64 -4.25 15.82
CA GLN A 198 -21.10 -4.24 15.77
C GLN A 198 -21.62 -4.74 17.11
N GLY A 199 -21.84 -3.81 18.05
CA GLY A 199 -22.36 -4.12 19.39
C GLY A 199 -21.85 -3.15 20.47
N GLN A 200 -22.41 -3.26 21.68
CA GLN A 200 -21.87 -2.59 22.87
C GLN A 200 -20.57 -3.29 23.28
N LEU A 201 -19.46 -2.56 23.30
CA LEU A 201 -18.24 -3.02 23.95
C LEU A 201 -18.56 -3.23 25.44
N LEU A 202 -18.28 -4.43 25.96
CA LEU A 202 -18.39 -4.71 27.41
C LEU A 202 -17.57 -3.73 28.28
N GLY A 203 -16.58 -3.04 27.69
CA GLY A 203 -15.79 -1.99 28.33
C GLY A 203 -16.36 -0.56 28.23
N THR A 204 -17.32 -0.28 27.34
CA THR A 204 -17.96 1.06 27.26
C THR A 204 -19.09 1.26 28.28
N ALA A 205 -19.48 0.18 28.97
CA ALA A 205 -20.43 0.20 30.07
C ALA A 205 -19.77 0.14 31.46
N VAL A 206 -18.44 0.30 31.53
CA VAL A 206 -17.74 0.43 32.81
C VAL A 206 -17.60 1.92 33.10
N ASP A 207 -18.33 2.37 34.12
CA ASP A 207 -18.15 3.69 34.73
C ASP A 207 -16.64 3.96 34.89
N PRO A 208 -16.10 5.09 34.38
CA PRO A 208 -14.69 5.46 34.53
C PRO A 208 -14.19 5.32 35.98
N ALA A 209 -15.05 5.58 36.97
CA ALA A 209 -14.71 5.41 38.39
C ALA A 209 -14.52 3.94 38.80
N ALA A 210 -15.28 3.01 38.20
CA ALA A 210 -15.15 1.58 38.44
C ALA A 210 -13.86 1.02 37.80
N ALA A 211 -13.51 1.46 36.59
CA ALA A 211 -12.27 1.08 35.92
C ALA A 211 -11.03 1.55 36.72
N GLU A 212 -11.07 2.75 37.28
CA GLU A 212 -9.99 3.30 38.11
C GLU A 212 -9.83 2.57 39.45
N LYS A 213 -10.95 2.12 40.04
CA LYS A 213 -10.96 1.28 41.26
C LYS A 213 -10.33 -0.09 41.00
N MET A 214 -10.67 -0.74 39.89
CA MET A 214 -10.09 -2.04 39.52
C MET A 214 -8.59 -1.92 39.23
N ALA A 215 -8.15 -0.83 38.60
CA ALA A 215 -6.74 -0.55 38.36
C ALA A 215 -5.95 -0.32 39.68
N LYS A 216 -6.56 0.32 40.68
CA LYS A 216 -5.96 0.47 42.02
C LYS A 216 -5.84 -0.86 42.77
N ILE A 217 -6.85 -1.72 42.71
CA ILE A 217 -6.83 -3.04 43.35
C ILE A 217 -5.73 -3.93 42.73
N TRP A 218 -5.59 -3.91 41.40
CA TRP A 218 -4.54 -4.67 40.71
C TRP A 218 -3.12 -4.18 41.06
N ARG A 219 -2.93 -2.88 41.27
CA ARG A 219 -1.64 -2.30 41.70
C ARG A 219 -1.31 -2.57 43.17
N ALA A 220 -2.32 -2.74 44.03
CA ALA A 220 -2.14 -3.04 45.46
C ALA A 220 -1.91 -4.53 45.74
N GLY A 221 -2.12 -5.40 44.74
CA GLY A 221 -1.85 -6.84 44.83
C GLY A 221 -0.46 -7.26 44.30
N ARG A 222 0.45 -6.31 44.09
CA ARG A 222 1.88 -6.56 43.79
C ARG A 222 2.75 -6.15 44.96
#